data_AF-A0A7V6ZJD8-F1
#
_entry.id   AF-A0A7V6ZJD8-F1
#
_cell.length_a   1.000
_cell.length_b   1.000
_cell.length_c   1.000
_cell.angle_alpha   90.00
_cell.angle_beta   90.00
_cell.angle_gamma   90.00
#
_symmetry.space_group_name_H-M   'P 1'
#
loop_
_entity.id
_entity.type
_entity.pdbx_description
1 polymer ?
#
loop_
_entity_poly.entity_id
_entity_poly.type
_entity_poly.pdbx_seq_one_letter_code
_entity_poly.pdbx_strand_id
1 'polypeptide(L)'
;ERHLAEPVTAAGDVEELAGLLAAGLKADLERRGEGARLLELALFRVDGHVSRIAVGTSRPLRDPKLVRRLFRERLTGTQAAFDPGFGFDLVRLSARETAKLEIVQTDLAGERQDGEEDIAVFADRVKARLGEQAVLRPVAVESHIPERAAALLPVAAAPEGKAIAGGRPNAPSAERPIRLFARPEPVEVMAEIPEGPPAHFRWRRALHRVARSEGPERIAPEWWRNGETAATRDYFRVEDVDGRRYWLYRQGLYDAAEPTPRWFMHGIFA
;
A
#
# COMPACT_ATOMS: atom_id res chain seq x y z
N GLU A 1 -25.02 -10.19 -21.30
CA GLU A 1 -24.05 -11.15 -21.91
C GLU A 1 -24.24 -11.19 -23.42
N ARG A 2 -23.32 -11.81 -24.16
CA ARG A 2 -23.37 -11.90 -25.62
C ARG A 2 -22.90 -13.27 -26.08
N HIS A 3 -23.80 -14.00 -26.73
CA HIS A 3 -23.45 -15.17 -27.54
C HIS A 3 -22.92 -14.72 -28.89
N LEU A 4 -21.89 -15.41 -29.38
CA LEU A 4 -21.19 -15.11 -30.61
C LEU A 4 -21.46 -16.22 -31.62
N ALA A 5 -21.73 -15.83 -32.86
CA ALA A 5 -21.92 -16.79 -33.95
C ALA A 5 -20.59 -17.46 -34.35
N GLU A 6 -19.48 -16.72 -34.24
CA GLU A 6 -18.12 -17.20 -34.45
C GLU A 6 -17.30 -16.99 -33.17
N PRO A 7 -16.51 -17.99 -32.73
CA PRO A 7 -15.66 -17.85 -31.55
C PRO A 7 -14.57 -16.80 -31.73
N VAL A 8 -14.38 -15.94 -30.73
CA VAL A 8 -13.31 -14.92 -30.74
C VAL A 8 -12.05 -15.43 -30.05
N THR A 9 -10.89 -15.12 -30.63
CA THR A 9 -9.58 -15.53 -30.09
C THR A 9 -8.68 -14.34 -29.76
N ALA A 10 -8.90 -13.18 -30.38
CA ALA A 10 -8.08 -12.01 -30.14
C ALA A 10 -8.51 -11.26 -28.86
N ALA A 11 -7.53 -10.84 -28.07
CA ALA A 11 -7.78 -10.01 -26.90
C ALA A 11 -8.44 -8.66 -27.25
N GLY A 12 -8.20 -8.13 -28.46
CA GLY A 12 -8.84 -6.92 -28.96
C GLY A 12 -10.36 -7.06 -29.14
N ASP A 13 -10.82 -8.20 -29.66
CA ASP A 13 -12.26 -8.48 -29.82
C ASP A 13 -12.94 -8.58 -28.45
N VAL A 14 -12.26 -9.24 -27.49
CA VAL A 14 -12.74 -9.36 -26.11
C VAL A 14 -12.79 -7.99 -25.42
N GLU A 15 -11.81 -7.11 -25.67
CA GLU A 15 -11.84 -5.72 -25.20
C GLU A 15 -13.05 -4.96 -25.76
N GLU A 16 -13.31 -5.07 -27.06
CA GLU A 16 -14.45 -4.40 -27.71
C GLU A 16 -15.79 -4.90 -27.14
N LEU A 17 -15.93 -6.22 -27.00
CA LEU A 17 -17.10 -6.84 -26.37
C LEU A 17 -17.30 -6.37 -24.93
N ALA A 18 -16.23 -6.22 -24.14
CA ALA A 18 -16.33 -5.67 -22.79
C ALA A 18 -16.88 -4.24 -22.80
N GLY A 19 -16.48 -3.40 -23.76
CA GLY A 19 -17.02 -2.05 -23.94
C GLY A 19 -18.51 -2.04 -24.32
N LEU A 20 -18.92 -2.90 -25.25
CA LEU A 20 -20.32 -3.04 -25.66
C LEU A 20 -21.22 -3.53 -24.51
N LEU A 21 -20.77 -4.55 -23.78
CA LEU A 21 -21.48 -5.07 -22.62
C LEU A 21 -21.55 -4.03 -21.49
N ALA A 22 -20.50 -3.23 -21.31
CA ALA A 22 -20.49 -2.14 -20.33
C ALA A 22 -21.51 -1.04 -20.68
N ALA A 23 -21.75 -0.77 -21.98
CA ALA A 23 -22.79 0.16 -22.40
C ALA A 23 -24.20 -0.33 -22.02
N GLY A 24 -24.45 -1.64 -22.14
CA GLY A 24 -25.70 -2.25 -21.64
C GLY A 24 -25.81 -2.19 -20.12
N LEU A 25 -24.74 -2.58 -19.41
CA LEU A 25 -24.69 -2.56 -17.94
C LEU A 25 -24.88 -1.15 -17.35
N LYS A 26 -24.36 -0.12 -18.03
CA LYS A 26 -24.50 1.28 -17.60
C LYS A 26 -25.96 1.66 -17.38
N ALA A 27 -26.85 1.31 -18.30
CA ALA A 27 -28.26 1.67 -18.20
C ALA A 27 -28.92 1.07 -16.94
N ASP A 28 -28.51 -0.15 -16.56
CA ASP A 28 -29.03 -0.82 -15.36
C ASP A 28 -28.49 -0.19 -14.07
N LEU A 29 -27.20 0.16 -14.06
CA LEU A 29 -26.56 0.86 -12.94
C LEU A 29 -27.12 2.28 -12.77
N GLU A 30 -27.41 2.98 -13.86
CA GLU A 30 -28.04 4.30 -13.84
C GLU A 30 -29.43 4.27 -13.20
N ARG A 31 -30.27 3.27 -13.56
CA ARG A 31 -31.59 3.11 -12.94
C ARG A 31 -31.53 2.85 -11.43
N ARG A 32 -30.42 2.31 -10.93
CA ARG A 32 -30.19 2.03 -9.50
C ARG A 32 -29.45 3.15 -8.77
N GLY A 33 -28.95 4.15 -9.47
CA GLY A 33 -28.07 5.17 -8.87
C GLY A 33 -26.74 4.60 -8.38
N GLU A 34 -26.25 3.56 -9.04
CA GLU A 34 -25.05 2.81 -8.64
C GLU A 34 -23.93 2.93 -9.66
N GLY A 35 -22.72 2.56 -9.23
CA GLY A 35 -21.58 2.24 -10.07
C GLY A 35 -20.92 0.94 -9.61
N ALA A 36 -20.24 0.25 -10.50
CA ALA A 36 -19.51 -0.97 -10.17
C ALA A 36 -18.25 -0.65 -9.35
N ARG A 37 -17.94 -1.49 -8.37
CA ARG A 37 -16.69 -1.54 -7.60
C ARG A 37 -15.82 -2.73 -7.98
N LEU A 38 -16.45 -3.81 -8.42
CA LEU A 38 -15.79 -5.00 -8.96
C LEU A 38 -16.52 -5.47 -10.21
N LEU A 39 -15.82 -5.50 -11.34
CA LEU A 39 -16.33 -6.00 -12.62
C LEU A 39 -15.65 -7.33 -12.94
N GLU A 40 -16.43 -8.30 -13.39
CA GLU A 40 -15.92 -9.60 -13.86
C GLU A 40 -16.35 -9.82 -15.31
N LEU A 41 -15.38 -10.14 -16.15
CA LEU A 41 -15.57 -10.67 -17.49
C LEU A 41 -15.38 -12.19 -17.46
N ALA A 42 -16.46 -12.92 -17.68
CA ALA A 42 -16.45 -14.36 -17.85
C ALA A 42 -16.41 -14.69 -19.36
N LEU A 43 -15.37 -15.43 -19.76
CA LEU A 43 -15.09 -15.86 -21.12
C LEU A 43 -15.30 -17.37 -21.20
N PHE A 44 -16.36 -17.78 -21.90
CA PHE A 44 -16.73 -19.18 -22.06
C PHE A 44 -16.14 -19.69 -23.37
N ARG A 45 -15.31 -20.71 -23.28
CA ARG A 45 -14.62 -21.34 -24.40
C ARG A 45 -15.49 -22.47 -24.94
N VAL A 46 -15.35 -22.75 -26.24
CA VAL A 46 -16.13 -23.78 -26.95
C VAL A 46 -15.97 -25.18 -26.31
N ASP A 47 -14.84 -25.46 -25.65
CA ASP A 47 -14.58 -26.71 -24.94
C ASP A 47 -15.15 -26.77 -23.51
N GLY A 48 -15.93 -25.75 -23.10
CA GLY A 48 -16.54 -25.64 -21.78
C GLY A 48 -15.67 -25.00 -20.71
N HIS A 49 -14.40 -24.68 -21.00
CA HIS A 49 -13.55 -23.95 -20.06
C HIS A 49 -14.04 -22.50 -19.87
N VAL A 50 -14.00 -21.98 -18.64
CA VAL A 50 -14.42 -20.60 -18.34
C VAL A 50 -13.28 -19.83 -17.70
N SER A 51 -12.71 -18.88 -18.44
CA SER A 51 -11.77 -17.91 -17.88
C SER A 51 -12.53 -16.75 -17.25
N ARG A 52 -12.10 -16.31 -16.06
CA ARG A 52 -12.69 -15.17 -15.34
C ARG A 52 -11.63 -14.12 -15.09
N ILE A 53 -11.90 -12.92 -15.58
CA ILE A 53 -11.00 -11.78 -15.46
C ILE A 53 -11.74 -10.72 -14.67
N ALA A 54 -11.21 -10.35 -13.50
CA ALA A 54 -11.78 -9.31 -12.66
C ALA A 54 -10.93 -8.03 -12.70
N VAL A 55 -11.61 -6.88 -12.60
CA VAL A 55 -11.01 -5.56 -12.39
C VAL A 55 -11.77 -4.82 -11.30
N GLY A 56 -11.06 -4.33 -10.29
CA GLY A 56 -11.60 -3.50 -9.21
C GLY A 56 -11.45 -2.01 -9.51
N THR A 57 -12.37 -1.20 -8.99
CA THR A 57 -12.34 0.27 -9.11
C THR A 57 -12.33 0.93 -7.74
N SER A 58 -11.59 2.03 -7.64
CA SER A 58 -11.42 2.78 -6.39
C SER A 58 -12.61 3.70 -6.11
N ARG A 59 -13.38 4.04 -7.14
CA ARG A 59 -14.66 4.74 -7.06
C ARG A 59 -15.73 3.96 -7.83
N PRO A 60 -17.02 4.11 -7.49
CA PRO A 60 -18.09 3.49 -8.27
C PRO A 60 -17.96 3.94 -9.73
N LEU A 61 -17.87 2.99 -10.67
CA LEU A 61 -17.63 3.27 -12.08
C LEU A 61 -18.79 2.73 -12.94
N ARG A 62 -19.29 3.55 -13.86
CA ARG A 62 -20.28 3.12 -14.86
C ARG A 62 -19.99 3.61 -16.29
N ASP A 63 -18.87 4.29 -16.53
CA ASP A 63 -18.47 4.74 -17.87
C ASP A 63 -17.92 3.55 -18.69
N PRO A 64 -18.57 3.16 -19.80
CA PRO A 64 -18.13 2.05 -20.65
C PRO A 64 -16.72 2.25 -21.21
N LYS A 65 -16.29 3.48 -21.48
CA LYS A 65 -14.95 3.77 -22.02
C LYS A 65 -13.87 3.44 -21.00
N LEU A 66 -14.09 3.80 -19.73
CA LEU A 66 -13.17 3.50 -18.64
C LEU A 66 -13.17 2.00 -18.33
N VAL A 67 -14.34 1.36 -18.31
CA VAL A 67 -14.44 -0.11 -18.12
C VAL A 67 -13.66 -0.86 -19.19
N ARG A 68 -13.87 -0.51 -20.47
CA ARG A 68 -13.10 -1.08 -21.60
C ARG A 68 -11.60 -0.91 -21.40
N ARG A 69 -11.16 0.30 -21.02
CA ARG A 69 -9.75 0.59 -20.77
C ARG A 69 -9.17 -0.29 -19.68
N LEU A 70 -9.87 -0.50 -18.56
CA LEU A 70 -9.39 -1.37 -17.48
C LEU A 70 -9.21 -2.82 -17.94
N PHE A 71 -10.16 -3.37 -18.71
CA PHE A 71 -10.02 -4.72 -19.26
C PHE A 71 -8.89 -4.83 -20.28
N ARG A 72 -8.66 -3.81 -21.11
CA ARG A 72 -7.48 -3.77 -21.98
C ARG A 72 -6.18 -3.87 -21.18
N GLU A 73 -6.01 -3.05 -20.14
CA GLU A 73 -4.81 -3.07 -19.29
C GLU A 73 -4.62 -4.45 -18.65
N ARG A 74 -5.72 -5.07 -18.18
CA ARG A 74 -5.72 -6.38 -17.53
C ARG A 74 -5.38 -7.53 -18.49
N LEU A 75 -5.98 -7.55 -19.67
CA LEU A 75 -5.72 -8.53 -20.73
C LEU A 75 -4.27 -8.44 -21.21
N THR A 76 -3.78 -7.23 -21.43
CA THR A 76 -2.38 -7.02 -21.83
C THR A 76 -1.44 -7.50 -20.72
N GLY A 77 -1.80 -7.30 -19.43
CA GLY A 77 -0.91 -7.50 -18.27
C GLY A 77 -0.80 -8.95 -17.84
N THR A 78 -1.81 -9.75 -18.20
CA THR A 78 -1.96 -11.11 -17.72
C THR A 78 -1.95 -12.07 -18.89
N GLN A 79 -0.82 -12.15 -19.60
CA GLN A 79 -0.65 -13.09 -20.72
C GLN A 79 -0.93 -14.55 -20.29
N ALA A 80 -0.72 -14.89 -19.01
CA ALA A 80 -1.01 -16.22 -18.48
C ALA A 80 -2.50 -16.53 -18.23
N ALA A 81 -3.39 -15.51 -18.14
CA ALA A 81 -4.82 -15.72 -17.84
C ALA A 81 -5.72 -15.67 -19.08
N PHE A 82 -5.16 -15.27 -20.23
CA PHE A 82 -5.85 -15.22 -21.51
C PHE A 82 -5.35 -16.35 -22.41
N ASP A 83 -5.96 -17.52 -22.28
CA ASP A 83 -5.79 -18.65 -23.20
C ASP A 83 -7.09 -18.88 -23.99
N PRO A 84 -7.18 -18.39 -25.23
CA PRO A 84 -8.39 -18.53 -26.02
C PRO A 84 -8.64 -19.98 -26.48
N GLY A 85 -7.65 -20.87 -26.52
CA GLY A 85 -7.78 -22.20 -27.12
C GLY A 85 -8.46 -22.15 -28.50
N PHE A 86 -9.64 -22.77 -28.64
CA PHE A 86 -10.47 -22.75 -29.87
C PHE A 86 -11.39 -21.52 -30.01
N GLY A 87 -11.27 -20.55 -29.11
CA GLY A 87 -12.04 -19.31 -29.07
C GLY A 87 -13.17 -19.33 -28.05
N PHE A 88 -13.62 -18.13 -27.70
CA PHE A 88 -14.75 -17.90 -26.80
C PHE A 88 -16.03 -17.67 -27.60
N ASP A 89 -17.10 -18.41 -27.28
CA ASP A 89 -18.41 -18.30 -27.94
C ASP A 89 -19.45 -17.53 -27.11
N LEU A 90 -19.17 -17.31 -25.82
CA LEU A 90 -19.98 -16.49 -24.93
C LEU A 90 -19.08 -15.59 -24.07
N VAL A 91 -19.44 -14.31 -24.02
CA VAL A 91 -18.82 -13.31 -23.16
C VAL A 91 -19.87 -12.68 -22.26
N ARG A 92 -19.59 -12.66 -20.96
CA ARG A 92 -20.48 -12.05 -19.95
C ARG A 92 -19.70 -11.07 -19.09
N LEU A 93 -20.22 -9.85 -19.00
CA LEU A 93 -19.79 -8.84 -18.05
C LEU A 93 -20.78 -8.79 -16.88
N SER A 94 -20.26 -8.82 -15.66
CA SER A 94 -21.04 -8.73 -14.42
C SER A 94 -20.45 -7.68 -13.49
N ALA A 95 -21.29 -6.82 -12.90
CA ALA A 95 -20.91 -6.05 -11.71
C ALA A 95 -21.08 -6.96 -10.48
N ARG A 96 -19.97 -7.45 -9.94
CA ARG A 96 -19.94 -8.35 -8.77
C ARG A 96 -20.19 -7.60 -7.48
N GLU A 97 -19.67 -6.38 -7.40
CA GLU A 97 -19.88 -5.46 -6.30
C GLU A 97 -20.27 -4.10 -6.88
N THR A 98 -21.27 -3.46 -6.27
CA THR A 98 -21.73 -2.11 -6.63
C THR A 98 -21.75 -1.23 -5.40
N ALA A 99 -21.65 0.07 -5.62
CA ALA A 99 -21.82 1.09 -4.58
C ALA A 99 -22.60 2.27 -5.16
N LYS A 100 -23.24 3.05 -4.29
CA LYS A 100 -23.94 4.27 -4.70
C LYS A 100 -22.99 5.20 -5.43
N LEU A 101 -23.41 5.68 -6.59
CA LEU A 101 -22.68 6.68 -7.36
C LEU A 101 -23.35 8.03 -7.15
N GLU A 102 -22.78 8.85 -6.27
CA GLU A 102 -23.25 10.22 -6.09
C GLU A 102 -22.91 11.06 -7.32
N ILE A 103 -23.93 11.69 -7.88
CA ILE A 103 -23.76 12.66 -8.95
C ILE A 103 -23.34 13.95 -8.26
N VAL A 104 -22.03 14.18 -8.18
CA VAL A 104 -21.49 15.44 -7.68
C VAL A 104 -21.63 16.47 -8.80
N GLN A 105 -22.45 17.50 -8.57
CA GLN A 105 -22.53 18.64 -9.47
C GLN A 105 -21.20 19.39 -9.40
N THR A 106 -20.46 19.40 -10.51
CA THR A 106 -19.25 20.22 -10.66
C THR A 106 -19.62 21.70 -10.80
N ASP A 107 -18.70 22.58 -10.43
CA ASP A 107 -18.86 24.03 -10.58
C ASP A 107 -19.21 24.43 -12.02
N LEU A 108 -20.03 25.47 -12.16
CA LEU A 108 -20.44 26.08 -13.43
C LEU A 108 -19.24 26.60 -14.24
N ALA A 109 -18.11 26.88 -13.59
CA ALA A 109 -16.85 27.26 -14.23
C ALA A 109 -16.17 26.10 -14.99
N GLY A 110 -16.60 24.85 -14.80
CA GLY A 110 -16.00 23.68 -15.45
C GLY A 110 -14.59 23.31 -14.96
N GLU A 111 -14.03 24.06 -14.01
CA GLU A 111 -12.79 23.70 -13.33
C GLU A 111 -13.08 22.57 -12.34
N ARG A 112 -12.91 21.34 -12.81
CA ARG A 112 -12.90 20.19 -11.92
C ARG A 112 -11.68 20.31 -11.03
N GLN A 113 -11.89 20.34 -9.71
CA GLN A 113 -10.84 19.99 -8.75
C GLN A 113 -10.61 18.47 -8.85
N ASP A 114 -10.02 18.02 -9.96
CA ASP A 114 -10.02 16.63 -10.45
C ASP A 114 -8.90 15.76 -9.89
N GLY A 115 -8.01 16.31 -9.04
CA GLY A 115 -6.81 15.60 -8.59
C GLY A 115 -7.09 14.26 -7.90
N GLU A 116 -8.15 14.16 -7.11
CA GLU A 116 -8.55 12.90 -6.46
C GLU A 116 -9.16 11.89 -7.44
N GLU A 117 -9.93 12.36 -8.43
CA GLU A 117 -10.53 11.50 -9.46
C GLU A 117 -9.44 10.96 -10.39
N ASP A 118 -8.48 11.80 -10.77
CA ASP A 118 -7.32 11.41 -11.57
C ASP A 118 -6.44 10.37 -10.86
N ILE A 119 -6.19 10.53 -9.56
CA ILE A 119 -5.43 9.56 -8.75
C ILE A 119 -6.18 8.22 -8.69
N ALA A 120 -7.50 8.24 -8.50
CA ALA A 120 -8.31 7.02 -8.46
C ALA A 120 -8.27 6.27 -9.81
N VAL A 121 -8.46 6.99 -10.93
CA VAL A 121 -8.39 6.43 -12.28
C VAL A 121 -6.99 5.89 -12.58
N PHE A 122 -5.95 6.61 -12.17
CA PHE A 122 -4.56 6.14 -12.29
C PHE A 122 -4.33 4.85 -11.50
N ALA A 123 -4.74 4.81 -10.22
CA ALA A 123 -4.58 3.65 -9.37
C ALA A 123 -5.30 2.43 -9.96
N ASP A 124 -6.53 2.61 -10.47
CA ASP A 124 -7.30 1.52 -11.08
C ASP A 124 -6.62 0.95 -12.32
N ARG A 125 -6.04 1.80 -13.17
CA ARG A 125 -5.28 1.35 -14.35
C ARG A 125 -4.01 0.59 -13.96
N VAL A 126 -3.26 1.07 -12.98
CA VAL A 126 -2.04 0.41 -12.50
C VAL A 126 -2.38 -0.94 -11.89
N LYS A 127 -3.43 -1.03 -11.05
CA LYS A 127 -3.91 -2.30 -10.49
C LYS A 127 -4.38 -3.27 -11.56
N ALA A 128 -5.13 -2.81 -12.56
CA ALA A 128 -5.57 -3.65 -13.66
C ALA A 128 -4.38 -4.25 -14.43
N ARG A 129 -3.33 -3.45 -14.68
CA ARG A 129 -2.15 -3.87 -15.43
C ARG A 129 -1.19 -4.76 -14.63
N LEU A 130 -0.87 -4.37 -13.40
CA LEU A 130 0.24 -4.93 -12.60
C LEU A 130 -0.25 -5.78 -11.40
N GLY A 131 -1.56 -5.80 -11.15
CA GLY A 131 -2.18 -6.49 -10.02
C GLY A 131 -2.41 -5.61 -8.79
N GLU A 132 -3.20 -6.12 -7.84
CA GLU A 132 -3.64 -5.39 -6.65
C GLU A 132 -2.49 -4.93 -5.73
N GLN A 133 -1.34 -5.60 -5.78
CA GLN A 133 -0.15 -5.28 -4.95
C GLN A 133 0.70 -4.13 -5.51
N ALA A 134 0.36 -3.61 -6.70
CA ALA A 134 1.15 -2.58 -7.36
C ALA A 134 0.94 -1.18 -6.78
N VAL A 135 -0.20 -0.95 -6.12
CA VAL A 135 -0.52 0.34 -5.48
C VAL A 135 -0.85 0.09 -4.02
N LEU A 136 0.04 0.56 -3.14
CA LEU A 136 -0.04 0.34 -1.71
C LEU A 136 -0.28 1.67 -0.99
N ARG A 137 -1.02 1.60 0.10
CA ARG A 137 -1.29 2.71 1.02
C ARG A 137 -0.65 2.42 2.38
N PRO A 138 0.11 3.37 2.96
CA PRO A 138 0.55 3.25 4.33
C PRO A 138 -0.66 3.38 5.27
N VAL A 139 -0.77 2.44 6.20
CA VAL A 139 -1.79 2.44 7.25
C VAL A 139 -1.10 2.40 8.61
N ALA A 140 -1.65 3.14 9.57
CA ALA A 140 -1.23 3.05 10.95
C ALA A 140 -1.66 1.70 11.52
N VAL A 141 -0.76 1.06 12.27
CA VAL A 141 -1.00 -0.19 12.96
C VAL A 141 -0.79 0.07 14.44
N GLU A 142 -1.68 -0.45 15.29
CA GLU A 142 -1.58 -0.33 16.75
C GLU A 142 -0.38 -1.14 17.26
N SER A 143 0.79 -0.54 17.17
CA SER A 143 2.05 -1.08 17.66
C SER A 143 2.95 0.07 18.10
N HIS A 144 3.53 -0.06 19.28
CA HIS A 144 4.57 0.86 19.75
C HIS A 144 5.98 0.46 19.27
N ILE A 145 6.11 -0.67 18.57
CA ILE A 145 7.35 -1.08 17.93
C ILE A 145 7.48 -0.37 16.57
N PRO A 146 8.54 0.41 16.32
CA PRO A 146 8.60 1.30 15.15
C PRO A 146 8.44 0.57 13.81
N GLU A 147 9.03 -0.63 13.67
CA GLU A 147 8.96 -1.46 12.47
C GLU A 147 7.55 -1.99 12.18
N ARG A 148 6.68 -1.99 13.19
CA ARG A 148 5.31 -2.54 13.13
C ARG A 148 4.24 -1.48 13.24
N ALA A 149 4.60 -0.22 13.54
CA ALA A 149 3.67 0.89 13.73
C ALA A 149 2.99 1.34 12.43
N ALA A 150 3.52 0.92 11.28
CA ALA A 150 2.91 1.14 9.97
C ALA A 150 3.02 -0.11 9.10
N ALA A 151 2.01 -0.33 8.25
CA ALA A 151 2.02 -1.36 7.23
C ALA A 151 1.66 -0.75 5.86
N LEU A 152 2.13 -1.39 4.80
CA LEU A 152 1.67 -1.09 3.44
C LEU A 152 0.61 -2.11 3.05
N LEU A 153 -0.61 -1.65 2.82
CA LEU A 153 -1.72 -2.49 2.35
C LEU A 153 -2.12 -2.10 0.93
N PRO A 154 -2.61 -3.04 0.10
CA PRO A 154 -3.27 -2.70 -1.16
C PRO A 154 -4.33 -1.64 -0.94
N VAL A 155 -4.41 -0.64 -1.82
CA VAL A 155 -5.36 0.49 -1.67
C VAL A 155 -6.81 0.01 -1.48
N ALA A 156 -7.21 -1.07 -2.16
CA ALA A 156 -8.55 -1.63 -2.06
C ALA A 156 -8.85 -2.31 -0.70
N ALA A 157 -7.82 -2.79 0.01
CA ALA A 157 -7.95 -3.44 1.31
C ALA A 157 -7.67 -2.48 2.48
N ALA A 158 -7.10 -1.31 2.20
CA ALA A 158 -6.81 -0.32 3.22
C ALA A 158 -8.14 0.28 3.73
N PRO A 159 -8.36 0.34 5.06
CA PRO A 159 -9.61 0.86 5.61
C PRO A 159 -9.88 2.28 5.12
N GLU A 160 -11.10 2.53 4.66
CA GLU A 160 -11.62 3.86 4.34
C GLU A 160 -11.88 4.62 5.65
N GLY A 161 -10.80 5.14 6.23
CA GLY A 161 -10.84 5.97 7.42
C GLY A 161 -9.89 7.14 7.28
N LYS A 162 -10.23 8.26 7.91
CA LYS A 162 -9.23 9.29 8.22
C LYS A 162 -8.05 8.57 8.85
N ALA A 163 -6.83 8.84 8.36
CA ALA A 163 -5.61 8.40 9.02
C ALA A 163 -5.86 8.59 10.52
N ILE A 164 -5.81 7.50 11.28
CA ILE A 164 -6.07 7.55 12.72
C ILE A 164 -5.06 8.55 13.25
N ALA A 165 -5.51 9.79 13.46
CA ALA A 165 -4.87 10.76 14.31
C ALA A 165 -5.09 10.24 15.75
N GLY A 166 -4.57 9.04 16.01
CA GLY A 166 -4.64 8.34 17.28
C GLY A 166 -3.50 8.74 18.20
N GLY A 167 -2.77 9.80 17.85
CA GLY A 167 -2.07 10.56 18.86
C GLY A 167 -3.11 11.25 19.72
N ARG A 168 -3.12 10.97 21.03
CA ARG A 168 -3.71 11.92 21.99
C ARG A 168 -3.16 13.31 21.62
N PRO A 169 -3.99 14.33 21.36
CA PRO A 169 -3.52 15.64 20.88
C PRO A 169 -2.47 16.31 21.78
N ASN A 170 -2.31 15.82 23.02
CA ASN A 170 -1.39 16.33 24.03
C ASN A 170 -0.32 15.32 24.50
N ALA A 171 -0.12 14.18 23.84
CA ALA A 171 1.07 13.37 24.09
C ALA A 171 2.23 13.98 23.31
N PRO A 172 3.39 14.30 23.93
CA PRO A 172 4.57 14.67 23.17
C PRO A 172 4.93 13.47 22.27
N SER A 173 4.59 13.54 20.99
CA SER A 173 5.04 12.52 20.04
C SER A 173 6.53 12.76 19.85
N ALA A 174 7.37 11.87 20.38
CA ALA A 174 8.78 11.88 20.05
C ALA A 174 8.92 11.88 18.52
N GLU A 175 9.68 12.83 17.98
CA GLU A 175 9.92 12.96 16.53
C GLU A 175 10.44 11.61 16.01
N ARG A 176 9.77 11.06 15.00
CA ARG A 176 10.19 9.81 14.32
C ARG A 176 10.98 10.15 13.06
N PRO A 177 12.00 9.34 12.70
CA PRO A 177 12.77 9.58 11.48
C PRO A 177 11.90 9.43 10.24
N ILE A 178 12.16 10.24 9.22
CA ILE A 178 11.48 10.18 7.91
C ILE A 178 11.81 8.86 7.21
N ARG A 179 13.05 8.38 7.36
CA ARG A 179 13.50 7.10 6.81
C ARG A 179 13.80 6.13 7.94
N LEU A 180 12.98 5.09 8.05
CA LEU A 180 13.20 3.95 8.93
C LEU A 180 13.79 2.78 8.13
N PHE A 181 14.81 2.13 8.67
CA PHE A 181 15.37 0.91 8.09
C PHE A 181 14.52 -0.30 8.49
N ALA A 182 14.08 -1.08 7.50
CA ALA A 182 13.31 -2.31 7.74
C ALA A 182 14.08 -3.34 8.59
N ARG A 183 15.41 -3.28 8.57
CA ARG A 183 16.30 -4.00 9.46
C ARG A 183 17.30 -2.99 10.05
N PRO A 184 17.32 -2.80 11.38
CA PRO A 184 18.32 -1.95 12.00
C PRO A 184 19.74 -2.40 11.66
N GLU A 185 20.62 -1.46 11.36
CA GLU A 185 22.01 -1.73 11.00
C GLU A 185 22.91 -1.66 12.24
N PRO A 186 23.87 -2.58 12.44
CA PRO A 186 24.75 -2.54 13.59
C PRO A 186 25.64 -1.29 13.58
N VAL A 187 25.86 -0.74 14.76
CA VAL A 187 26.73 0.42 15.00
C VAL A 187 27.82 0.03 15.98
N GLU A 188 29.06 0.36 15.65
CA GLU A 188 30.18 0.14 16.54
C GLU A 188 30.40 1.39 17.40
N VAL A 189 30.28 1.22 18.70
CA VAL A 189 30.53 2.30 19.67
C VAL A 189 31.99 2.26 20.11
N MET A 190 32.63 3.41 20.10
CA MET A 190 34.03 3.55 20.50
C MET A 190 34.22 4.26 21.85
N ALA A 191 33.17 4.95 22.33
CA ALA A 191 33.16 5.61 23.63
C ALA A 191 31.75 5.49 24.23
N GLU A 192 31.57 4.49 25.10
CA GLU A 192 30.31 4.26 25.80
C GLU A 192 30.12 5.24 26.95
N ILE A 193 28.91 5.78 27.06
CA ILE A 193 28.46 6.56 28.21
C ILE A 193 27.41 5.68 28.91
N PRO A 194 27.56 5.34 30.21
CA PRO A 194 26.71 4.35 30.89
C PRO A 194 25.19 4.58 30.74
N GLU A 195 24.75 5.84 30.75
CA GLU A 195 23.33 6.21 30.68
C GLU A 195 22.98 7.04 29.43
N GLY A 196 23.88 7.07 28.44
CA GLY A 196 23.75 7.98 27.30
C GLY A 196 24.15 7.35 25.96
N PRO A 197 23.88 8.07 24.86
CA PRO A 197 24.37 7.66 23.55
C PRO A 197 25.90 7.74 23.50
N PRO A 198 26.53 7.01 22.57
CA PRO A 198 27.98 7.04 22.42
C PRO A 198 28.47 8.43 22.01
N ALA A 199 29.63 8.86 22.52
CA ALA A 199 30.24 10.12 22.08
C ALA A 199 30.76 10.03 20.62
N HIS A 200 31.17 8.82 20.21
CA HIS A 200 31.64 8.52 18.87
C HIS A 200 31.12 7.14 18.46
N PHE A 201 30.66 7.04 17.22
CA PHE A 201 30.21 5.77 16.65
C PHE A 201 30.66 5.59 15.21
N ARG A 202 30.86 4.34 14.80
CA ARG A 202 31.19 3.98 13.43
C ARG A 202 30.00 3.27 12.79
N TRP A 203 29.52 3.82 11.68
CA TRP A 203 28.41 3.27 10.89
C TRP A 203 28.79 3.29 9.42
N ARG A 204 28.59 2.16 8.72
CA ARG A 204 29.01 1.99 7.31
C ARG A 204 30.46 2.43 7.02
N ARG A 205 31.36 2.11 7.95
CA ARG A 205 32.80 2.48 7.95
C ARG A 205 33.10 3.98 8.10
N ALA A 206 32.09 4.83 8.22
CA ALA A 206 32.27 6.25 8.53
C ALA A 206 32.25 6.48 10.04
N LEU A 207 33.14 7.36 10.51
CA LEU A 207 33.19 7.79 11.90
C LEU A 207 32.32 9.04 12.09
N HIS A 208 31.40 8.97 13.04
CA HIS A 208 30.54 10.08 13.43
C HIS A 208 30.85 10.51 14.87
N ARG A 209 31.04 11.81 15.06
CA ARG A 209 31.20 12.43 16.39
C ARG A 209 29.89 13.08 16.78
N VAL A 210 29.37 12.72 17.95
CA VAL A 210 28.12 13.26 18.47
C VAL A 210 28.31 14.68 18.98
N ALA A 211 27.51 15.61 18.47
CA ALA A 211 27.45 16.99 18.92
C ALA A 211 26.30 17.21 19.90
N ARG A 212 25.14 16.59 19.65
CA ARG A 212 23.94 16.69 20.51
C ARG A 212 23.22 15.37 20.58
N SER A 213 22.49 15.16 21.67
CA SER A 213 21.64 13.99 21.82
C SER A 213 20.41 14.23 22.68
N GLU A 214 19.34 13.51 22.39
CA GLU A 214 18.08 13.54 23.13
C GLU A 214 17.55 12.11 23.33
N GLY A 215 17.07 11.80 24.54
CA GLY A 215 16.62 10.45 24.94
C GLY A 215 16.99 10.10 26.39
N PRO A 216 16.82 8.84 26.83
CA PRO A 216 16.32 7.72 26.04
C PRO A 216 14.79 7.72 25.90
N GLU A 217 14.31 7.33 24.72
CA GLU A 217 12.95 6.80 24.58
C GLU A 217 12.99 5.29 24.77
N ARG A 218 12.41 4.80 25.86
CA ARG A 218 12.40 3.39 26.20
C ARG A 218 11.21 2.68 25.57
N ILE A 219 11.50 1.73 24.68
CA ILE A 219 10.51 0.89 23.99
C ILE A 219 10.70 -0.56 24.46
N ALA A 220 9.80 -1.01 25.31
CA ALA A 220 9.71 -2.41 25.74
C ALA A 220 9.10 -3.29 24.62
N PRO A 221 9.40 -4.59 24.58
CA PRO A 221 8.73 -5.51 23.65
C PRO A 221 7.20 -5.53 23.84
N GLU A 222 6.48 -5.93 22.80
CA GLU A 222 5.04 -6.22 22.89
C GLU A 222 4.83 -7.56 23.61
N TRP A 223 4.50 -7.49 24.89
CA TRP A 223 4.28 -8.66 25.76
C TRP A 223 3.24 -9.64 25.20
N TRP A 224 2.22 -9.13 24.48
CA TRP A 224 1.15 -9.93 23.87
C TRP A 224 1.54 -10.64 22.57
N ARG A 225 2.71 -10.35 21.98
CA ARG A 225 3.15 -10.90 20.68
C ARG A 225 4.46 -11.68 20.74
N ASN A 226 5.44 -11.16 21.47
CA ASN A 226 6.82 -11.64 21.36
C ASN A 226 7.23 -12.59 22.50
N GLY A 227 6.34 -12.86 23.47
CA GLY A 227 6.73 -13.53 24.72
C GLY A 227 7.80 -12.74 25.50
N GLU A 228 8.37 -13.34 26.54
CA GLU A 228 9.37 -12.71 27.44
C GLU A 228 10.77 -12.55 26.81
N THR A 229 10.99 -12.90 25.54
CA THR A 229 12.35 -13.08 24.98
C THR A 229 12.90 -11.88 24.21
N ALA A 230 12.08 -10.86 23.94
CA ALA A 230 12.53 -9.68 23.20
C ALA A 230 13.07 -8.60 24.15
N ALA A 231 14.33 -8.17 23.96
CA ALA A 231 14.96 -7.17 24.83
C ALA A 231 14.38 -5.76 24.66
N THR A 232 14.30 -5.03 25.77
CA THR A 232 13.98 -3.59 25.80
C THR A 232 15.01 -2.78 25.00
N ARG A 233 14.54 -1.74 24.32
CA ARG A 233 15.36 -0.86 23.49
C ARG A 233 15.32 0.57 24.04
N ASP A 234 16.47 1.15 24.28
CA ASP A 234 16.61 2.57 24.62
C ASP A 234 17.03 3.33 23.36
N TYR A 235 16.13 4.17 22.82
CA TYR A 235 16.34 4.94 21.61
C TYR A 235 16.86 6.35 21.92
N PHE A 236 17.82 6.80 21.11
CA PHE A 236 18.45 8.11 21.20
C PHE A 236 18.39 8.81 19.84
N ARG A 237 17.99 10.07 19.85
CA ARG A 237 18.17 10.98 18.72
C ARG A 237 19.54 11.63 18.87
N VAL A 238 20.35 11.54 17.82
CA VAL A 238 21.74 11.97 17.85
C VAL A 238 22.00 12.87 16.66
N GLU A 239 22.60 14.03 16.90
CA GLU A 239 23.10 14.93 15.88
C GLU A 239 24.63 14.85 15.86
N ASP A 240 25.22 14.62 14.69
CA ASP A 240 26.67 14.68 14.53
C ASP A 240 27.19 16.12 14.32
N VAL A 241 28.51 16.29 14.36
CA VAL A 241 29.16 17.60 14.13
C VAL A 241 28.92 18.19 12.74
N ASP A 242 28.49 17.37 11.77
CA ASP A 242 28.13 17.81 10.42
C ASP A 242 26.64 18.21 10.32
N GLY A 243 25.87 18.12 11.42
CA GLY A 243 24.45 18.45 11.50
C GLY A 243 23.51 17.33 11.03
N ARG A 244 24.03 16.12 10.77
CA ARG A 244 23.20 14.97 10.37
C ARG A 244 22.52 14.36 11.58
N ARG A 245 21.25 13.98 11.43
CA ARG A 245 20.41 13.51 12.55
C ARG A 245 20.03 12.05 12.39
N TYR A 246 20.37 11.27 13.41
CA TYR A 246 20.26 9.82 13.45
C TYR A 246 19.35 9.34 14.57
N TRP A 247 18.76 8.17 14.37
CA TRP A 247 17.99 7.47 15.39
C TRP A 247 18.66 6.13 15.72
N LEU A 248 19.37 6.11 16.84
CA LEU A 248 20.08 4.93 17.32
C LEU A 248 19.29 4.28 18.45
N TYR A 249 19.50 2.97 18.66
CA TYR A 249 19.09 2.35 19.91
C TYR A 249 20.15 1.42 20.46
N ARG A 250 20.10 1.30 21.79
CA ARG A 250 20.79 0.28 22.56
C ARG A 250 19.82 -0.86 22.84
N GLN A 251 20.22 -2.08 22.53
CA GLN A 251 19.47 -3.30 22.85
C GLN A 251 20.13 -4.01 24.04
N GLY A 252 19.33 -4.30 25.06
CA GLY A 252 19.80 -4.83 26.35
C GLY A 252 20.00 -3.71 27.37
N LEU A 253 19.65 -3.99 28.63
CA LEU A 253 19.94 -3.11 29.77
C LEU A 253 21.30 -3.51 30.34
N TYR A 254 22.00 -2.58 31.02
CA TYR A 254 23.19 -2.91 31.80
C TYR A 254 22.77 -3.70 33.04
N ASP A 255 22.47 -4.98 32.88
CA ASP A 255 22.34 -5.91 34.00
C ASP A 255 23.48 -6.91 33.95
N ALA A 256 24.08 -7.19 35.12
CA ALA A 256 25.38 -7.86 35.26
C ALA A 256 25.45 -9.32 34.73
N ALA A 257 24.36 -9.84 34.18
CA ALA A 257 24.22 -11.19 33.64
C ALA A 257 23.94 -11.24 32.11
N GLU A 258 23.73 -10.11 31.45
CA GLU A 258 23.41 -10.05 30.01
C GLU A 258 24.61 -9.65 29.13
N PRO A 259 24.66 -10.10 27.85
CA PRO A 259 25.73 -9.75 26.93
C PRO A 259 25.84 -8.23 26.74
N THR A 260 27.07 -7.76 26.48
CA THR A 260 27.39 -6.35 26.19
C THR A 260 26.33 -5.67 25.32
N PRO A 261 25.85 -4.48 25.70
CA PRO A 261 24.77 -3.80 25.00
C PRO A 261 25.14 -3.56 23.54
N ARG A 262 24.21 -3.90 22.63
CA ARG A 262 24.44 -3.76 21.19
C ARG A 262 23.76 -2.50 20.68
N TRP A 263 24.47 -1.76 19.85
CA TRP A 263 23.98 -0.52 19.25
C TRP A 263 23.59 -0.72 17.81
N PHE A 264 22.50 -0.07 17.41
CA PHE A 264 21.96 -0.15 16.07
C PHE A 264 21.49 1.22 15.58
N MET A 265 21.66 1.46 14.28
CA MET A 265 21.08 2.55 13.53
C MET A 265 19.71 2.09 13.02
N HIS A 266 18.64 2.76 13.45
CA HIS A 266 17.28 2.41 13.03
C HIS A 266 16.72 3.36 11.98
N GLY A 267 17.11 4.63 12.01
CA GLY A 267 16.60 5.60 11.03
C GLY A 267 17.39 6.89 10.96
N ILE A 268 17.02 7.70 9.96
CA ILE A 268 17.64 8.98 9.64
C ILE A 268 16.54 10.04 9.51
N PHE A 269 16.77 11.21 10.11
CA PHE A 269 15.83 12.33 10.08
C PHE A 269 16.06 13.26 8.88
N ALA A 270 17.33 13.52 8.54
CA ALA A 270 17.77 14.36 7.42
C ALA A 270 19.22 14.03 7.04
#